data_AF-A0A2J8VNY3-F1
#
_entry.id   AF-A0A2J8VNY3-F1
#
_cell.length_a   1.000
_cell.length_b   1.000
_cell.length_c   1.000
_cell.angle_alpha   90.00
_cell.angle_beta   90.00
_cell.angle_gamma   90.00
#
_symmetry.space_group_name_H-M   'P 1'
#
loop_
_entity.id
_entity.type
_entity.pdbx_description
1 polymer ?
#
loop_
_entity_poly.entity_id
_entity_poly.type
_entity_poly.pdbx_seq_one_letter_code
_entity_poly.pdbx_strand_id
1 'polypeptide(L)' 'MAEGEITTFTALTEKFNLPPGNYKKPKLLYCSNGGHFLRILPDGTVDGTRDRSDQHIQ' A
#
# COMPACT_ATOMS: atom_id res chain seq x y z
N MET A 1 -10.02 -9.26 -36.16
CA MET A 1 -9.76 -9.94 -34.88
C MET A 1 -10.71 -9.33 -33.87
N ALA A 2 -11.56 -10.13 -33.25
CA ALA A 2 -12.63 -9.68 -32.37
C ALA A 2 -12.12 -9.54 -30.93
N GLU A 3 -12.61 -8.51 -30.23
CA GLU A 3 -12.36 -8.26 -28.82
C GLU A 3 -12.81 -9.47 -28.00
N GLY A 4 -11.86 -10.11 -27.30
CA GLY A 4 -12.13 -11.27 -26.45
C GLY A 4 -12.99 -10.88 -25.25
N GLU A 5 -14.04 -11.66 -25.04
CA GLU A 5 -14.99 -11.58 -23.93
C GLU A 5 -14.29 -11.43 -22.58
N ILE A 6 -14.52 -10.29 -21.90
CA ILE A 6 -13.99 -10.04 -20.55
C ILE A 6 -14.70 -11.01 -19.60
N THR A 7 -14.01 -12.08 -19.21
CA THR A 7 -14.46 -12.96 -18.12
C THR A 7 -14.07 -12.33 -16.78
N THR A 8 -14.93 -11.45 -16.27
CA THR A 8 -14.84 -11.02 -14.86
C THR A 8 -15.19 -12.20 -13.96
N PHE A 9 -14.18 -12.78 -13.30
CA PHE A 9 -14.38 -13.75 -12.23
C PHE A 9 -15.25 -13.12 -11.13
N THR A 10 -16.29 -13.84 -10.71
CA THR A 10 -17.25 -13.43 -9.68
C THR A 10 -16.56 -13.12 -8.35
N ALA A 11 -16.61 -11.87 -7.91
CA ALA A 11 -16.16 -11.43 -6.59
C ALA A 11 -17.16 -11.88 -5.51
N LEU A 12 -16.87 -12.96 -4.80
CA LEU A 12 -17.53 -13.31 -3.55
C LEU A 12 -16.70 -12.76 -2.38
N THR A 13 -16.88 -11.48 -2.06
CA THR A 13 -16.22 -10.85 -0.90
C THR A 13 -17.05 -11.09 0.35
N GLU A 14 -16.75 -12.14 1.13
CA GLU A 14 -17.35 -12.29 2.47
C GLU A 14 -16.30 -12.58 3.54
N LYS A 15 -15.72 -11.50 4.08
CA LYS A 15 -15.87 -11.01 5.47
C LYS A 15 -15.61 -9.50 5.52
N PHE A 16 -16.52 -8.74 6.12
CA PHE A 16 -16.43 -7.28 6.27
C PHE A 16 -16.26 -6.90 7.74
N ASN A 17 -15.03 -6.66 8.19
CA ASN A 17 -14.75 -6.09 9.50
C ASN A 17 -13.60 -5.08 9.42
N LEU A 18 -13.94 -3.79 9.53
CA LEU A 18 -12.99 -2.67 9.68
C LEU A 18 -13.48 -1.79 10.84
N PRO A 19 -12.82 -1.82 11.99
CA PRO A 19 -12.41 -0.54 12.56
C PRO A 19 -11.11 -0.67 13.35
N PRO A 20 -9.96 -0.39 12.73
CA PRO A 20 -8.89 0.24 13.49
C PRO A 20 -8.25 1.43 12.80
N GLY A 21 -8.08 2.50 13.58
CA GLY A 21 -7.41 3.74 13.19
C GLY A 21 -8.32 4.76 12.50
N ASN A 22 -7.80 5.98 12.35
CA ASN A 22 -8.40 7.05 11.54
C ASN A 22 -7.40 7.53 10.48
N TYR A 23 -7.81 8.49 9.67
CA TYR A 23 -7.00 9.06 8.59
C TYR A 23 -6.62 10.53 8.83
N LYS A 24 -6.78 11.02 10.06
CA LYS A 24 -6.49 12.43 10.41
C LYS A 24 -4.99 12.72 10.49
N LYS A 25 -4.16 11.68 10.64
CA LYS A 25 -2.70 11.78 10.75
C LYS A 25 -2.03 10.90 9.69
N PRO A 26 -0.85 11.30 9.18
CA PRO A 26 -0.03 10.45 8.31
C PRO A 26 0.37 9.15 9.02
N LYS A 27 0.72 8.13 8.21
CA LYS A 27 1.08 6.79 8.71
C LYS A 27 2.31 6.27 7.98
N LEU A 28 3.17 5.62 8.75
CA LEU A 28 4.27 4.81 8.22
C LEU A 28 3.73 3.43 7.82
N LEU A 29 3.97 3.01 6.57
CA LEU A 29 3.66 1.66 6.12
C LEU A 29 4.89 0.77 6.29
N TYR A 30 4.93 0.02 7.38
CA TYR A 30 6.02 -0.88 7.72
C TYR A 30 5.81 -2.27 7.12
N CYS A 31 6.78 -2.74 6.34
CA CYS A 31 6.85 -4.09 5.82
C CYS A 31 7.69 -4.98 6.74
N SER A 32 7.03 -5.90 7.45
CA SER A 32 7.66 -6.84 8.37
C SER A 32 8.59 -7.85 7.68
N ASN A 33 8.41 -8.10 6.38
CA ASN A 33 9.23 -9.06 5.63
C ASN A 33 10.72 -8.74 5.66
N GLY A 34 11.08 -7.44 5.67
CA GLY A 34 12.49 -7.00 5.66
C GLY A 34 12.81 -5.85 6.63
N GLY A 35 11.81 -5.39 7.38
CA GLY A 35 11.95 -4.29 8.33
C GLY A 35 12.09 -2.92 7.71
N HIS A 36 11.37 -2.64 6.61
CA HIS A 36 11.43 -1.38 5.88
C HIS A 36 10.12 -0.60 6.01
N PHE A 37 10.20 0.73 6.02
CA PHE A 37 9.08 1.63 5.77
C PHE A 37 9.00 1.94 4.28
N LEU A 38 7.79 1.88 3.72
CA LEU A 38 7.53 2.31 2.35
C LEU A 38 7.87 3.79 2.20
N ARG A 39 8.61 4.14 1.15
CA ARG A 39 9.05 5.50 0.87
C ARG A 39 8.80 5.85 -0.59
N ILE A 40 8.38 7.09 -0.82
CA ILE A 40 8.24 7.68 -2.15
C ILE A 40 9.19 8.88 -2.19
N LEU A 41 10.18 8.83 -3.08
CA LEU A 41 11.16 9.91 -3.23
C LEU A 41 10.61 11.08 -4.07
N PRO A 42 11.23 12.27 -4.03
CA PRO A 42 10.77 13.43 -4.80
C PRO A 42 10.77 13.24 -6.32
N ASP A 43 11.60 12.32 -6.81
CA ASP A 43 11.67 11.93 -8.22
C ASP A 43 10.60 10.91 -8.64
N GLY A 44 9.78 10.44 -7.70
CA GLY A 44 8.73 9.45 -7.91
C GLY A 44 9.19 8.00 -7.73
N THR A 45 10.47 7.75 -7.43
CA THR A 45 10.96 6.41 -7.12
C THR A 45 10.28 5.86 -5.86
N VAL A 46 9.79 4.63 -5.93
CA VAL A 46 9.16 3.92 -4.80
C VAL A 46 10.08 2.83 -4.30
N ASP A 47 10.48 2.91 -3.03
CA ASP A 47 11.36 1.94 -2.40
C ASP A 47 11.02 1.71 -0.91
N GLY A 48 11.94 1.10 -0.15
CA GLY A 48 11.80 0.91 1.29
C GLY A 48 13.07 1.30 2.04
N THR A 49 12.92 1.98 3.18
CA THR A 49 14.04 2.38 4.05
C THR A 49 13.90 1.79 5.46
N ARG A 50 15.03 1.48 6.11
CA ARG A 50 15.05 1.13 7.55
C ARG A 50 15.23 2.36 8.45
N ASP A 51 15.58 3.50 7.87
CA ASP A 51 15.74 4.75 8.60
C ASP A 51 14.37 5.34 8.96
N ARG A 52 14.03 5.31 10.25
CA ARG A 52 12.78 5.86 10.77
C ARG A 52 12.75 7.40 10.80
N SER A 53 13.91 8.04 10.63
CA SER A 53 14.06 9.50 10.63
C SER A 53 14.00 10.11 9.22
N ASP A 54 13.86 9.30 8.18
CA ASP A 54 13.80 9.76 6.79
C ASP A 54 12.65 10.75 6.57
N GLN A 55 12.94 11.88 5.92
CA GLN A 55 11.98 12.96 5.73
C GLN A 55 10.85 12.60 4.75
N HIS A 56 11.05 11.62 3.88
CA HIS A 56 10.05 11.18 2.90
C HIS A 56 9.13 10.08 3.42
N ILE A 57 9.26 9.74 4.71
CA ILE A 57 8.29 8.88 5.41
C ILE A 57 7.61 9.61 6.57
N GLN A 58 8.10 10.75 7.05
CA GLN A 58 7.52 11.48 8.19
C GLN A 58 6.13 12.07 7.93
#